data_AF-A0A368EPC7-F1
#
_entry.id   AF-A0A368EPC7-F1
#
_cell.length_a   1.000
_cell.length_b   1.000
_cell.length_c   1.000
_cell.angle_alpha   90.00
_cell.angle_beta   90.00
_cell.angle_gamma   90.00
#
_symmetry.space_group_name_H-M   'P 1'
#
loop_
_entity.id
_entity.type
_entity.pdbx_description
1 polymer ?
#
loop_
_entity_poly.entity_id
_entity_poly.type
_entity_poly.pdbx_seq_one_letter_code
_entity_poly.pdbx_strand_id
1 'polypeptide(L)'
;MNKYILPIASLILFATGCENAMHSEPSELDNAELQQLSSELSYELGLSKSSTDALNNSLNRHGKRGKYREPGFLWKVSAEMSDQLTDEEKAVLFEKMDEKDIPVFGDGMKKSGKKGKKGKKKNSGVFRVLTDDQKVLYKAMMTDYKEKFKSIREQVKDGSITKDDAKAQMVALKDAMKAEVDALLTDEQKAQIEQDKADRKATHTAYRDSSKAVMVSVLLMSEDQVLAYDAAKQEAKDAASVLFEQSKNGDIDRETLRASLKSLFSERNEKLESIFDDKQMDIIKIHKALTLRMKKHRSSKGKKGGRSKK
;
A
#
# COMPACT_ATOMS: atom_id res chain seq x y z
N MET A 1 -44.61 -68.31 43.76
CA MET A 1 -44.86 -66.86 43.58
C MET A 1 -44.29 -66.21 44.84
N ASN A 2 -43.18 -65.47 44.91
CA ASN A 2 -42.36 -64.72 43.98
C ASN A 2 -40.87 -65.10 44.14
N LYS A 3 -40.10 -64.97 43.06
CA LYS A 3 -38.67 -65.28 42.98
C LYS A 3 -37.82 -64.03 43.22
N TYR A 4 -36.94 -64.12 44.22
CA TYR A 4 -35.51 -63.76 44.31
C TYR A 4 -34.87 -62.60 43.50
N ILE A 5 -33.90 -61.96 44.17
CA ILE A 5 -32.64 -61.30 43.71
C ILE A 5 -32.62 -59.74 43.71
N LEU A 6 -32.11 -59.16 44.81
CA LEU A 6 -31.04 -58.13 44.81
C LEU A 6 -29.79 -58.77 44.17
N PRO A 7 -28.85 -58.08 43.46
CA PRO A 7 -28.16 -56.87 43.95
C PRO A 7 -27.59 -55.93 42.82
N ILE A 8 -26.65 -55.07 43.21
CA ILE A 8 -25.53 -54.47 42.43
C ILE A 8 -25.73 -53.02 41.98
N ALA A 9 -25.22 -52.13 42.83
CA ALA A 9 -24.66 -50.86 42.43
C ALA A 9 -23.50 -51.11 41.44
N SER A 10 -23.61 -50.59 40.22
CA SER A 10 -22.50 -50.44 39.29
C SER A 10 -22.37 -48.98 38.92
N LEU A 11 -21.32 -48.37 39.49
CA LEU A 11 -20.67 -47.17 39.04
C LEU A 11 -20.31 -47.35 37.54
N ILE A 12 -20.98 -46.64 36.64
CA ILE A 12 -20.50 -46.50 35.26
C ILE A 12 -19.93 -45.10 35.12
N LEU A 13 -18.59 -45.08 35.07
CA LEU A 13 -17.76 -43.91 34.80
C LEU A 13 -18.24 -43.19 33.53
N PHE A 14 -18.46 -41.90 33.67
CA PHE A 14 -18.51 -40.95 32.57
C PHE A 14 -17.18 -41.02 31.80
N ALA A 15 -17.17 -41.77 30.70
CA ALA A 15 -16.17 -41.57 29.67
C ALA A 15 -16.47 -40.24 28.99
N THR A 16 -15.97 -39.17 29.59
CA THR A 16 -15.59 -37.96 28.87
C THR A 16 -14.56 -38.39 27.84
N GLY A 17 -15.04 -38.75 26.65
CA GLY A 17 -14.22 -38.74 25.46
C GLY A 17 -13.85 -37.29 25.21
N CYS A 18 -12.77 -36.84 25.86
CA CYS A 18 -11.94 -35.76 25.36
C CYS A 18 -11.49 -36.21 23.98
N GLU A 19 -12.32 -35.94 22.97
CA GLU A 19 -11.86 -35.80 21.61
C GLU A 19 -10.70 -34.82 21.69
N ASN A 20 -9.51 -35.31 21.36
CA ASN A 20 -8.30 -34.52 21.32
C ASN A 20 -8.58 -33.29 20.46
N ALA A 21 -8.89 -32.17 21.11
CA ALA A 21 -8.51 -30.88 20.62
C ALA A 21 -6.98 -30.94 20.56
N MET A 22 -6.44 -31.41 19.43
CA MET A 22 -5.13 -31.00 18.99
C MET A 22 -5.17 -29.47 19.03
N HIS A 23 -4.68 -28.93 20.13
CA HIS A 23 -4.11 -27.62 20.15
C HIS A 23 -2.98 -27.68 19.12
N SER A 24 -3.30 -27.43 17.84
CA SER A 24 -2.36 -26.77 16.97
C SER A 24 -1.90 -25.55 17.75
N GLU A 25 -0.65 -25.59 18.22
CA GLU A 25 -0.04 -24.37 18.72
C GLU A 25 -0.23 -23.33 17.62
N PRO A 26 -0.69 -22.10 17.96
CA PRO A 26 -0.86 -21.06 16.96
C PRO A 26 0.48 -20.94 16.25
N SER A 27 0.51 -21.29 14.97
CA SER A 27 1.73 -21.39 14.20
C SER A 27 2.46 -20.06 14.29
N GLU A 28 3.52 -20.02 15.08
CA GLU A 28 4.26 -18.80 15.35
C GLU A 28 4.85 -18.32 14.01
N LEU A 29 4.51 -17.10 13.60
CA LEU A 29 5.09 -16.53 12.40
C LEU A 29 6.50 -16.03 12.75
N ASP A 30 7.48 -16.36 11.92
CA ASP A 30 8.89 -15.95 12.09
C ASP A 30 9.08 -14.41 12.11
N ASN A 31 8.01 -13.63 11.95
CA ASN A 31 8.05 -12.19 11.86
C ASN A 31 6.87 -11.51 12.59
N ALA A 32 7.19 -10.59 13.51
CA ALA A 32 6.21 -9.83 14.26
C ALA A 32 5.26 -8.96 13.41
N GLU A 33 5.68 -8.47 12.23
CA GLU A 33 4.78 -7.75 11.31
C GLU A 33 3.74 -8.70 10.70
N LEU A 34 4.16 -9.91 10.34
CA LEU A 34 3.26 -10.93 9.81
C LEU A 34 2.34 -11.46 10.90
N GLN A 35 2.85 -11.65 12.13
CA GLN A 35 2.04 -12.03 13.29
C GLN A 35 0.94 -11.01 13.54
N GLN A 36 1.27 -9.71 13.55
CA GLN A 36 0.28 -8.67 13.75
C GLN A 36 -0.74 -8.60 12.60
N LEU A 37 -0.28 -8.76 11.35
CA LEU A 37 -1.17 -8.81 10.19
C LEU A 37 -2.16 -9.98 10.29
N SER A 38 -1.66 -11.17 10.62
CA SER A 38 -2.48 -12.36 10.78
C SER A 38 -3.50 -12.19 11.91
N SER A 39 -3.08 -11.75 13.10
CA SER A 39 -4.00 -11.55 14.21
C SER A 39 -5.06 -10.49 13.92
N GLU A 40 -4.71 -9.39 13.24
CA GLU A 40 -5.71 -8.40 12.80
C GLU A 40 -6.68 -9.00 11.77
N LEU A 41 -6.20 -9.78 10.80
CA LEU A 41 -7.06 -10.44 9.81
C LEU A 41 -8.00 -11.47 10.45
N SER A 42 -7.48 -12.37 11.28
CA SER A 42 -8.30 -13.38 11.97
C SER A 42 -9.39 -12.74 12.82
N TYR A 43 -9.06 -11.69 13.57
CA TYR A 43 -10.03 -10.98 14.39
C TYR A 43 -11.03 -10.16 13.56
N GLU A 44 -10.55 -9.39 12.56
CA GLU A 44 -11.39 -8.50 11.76
C GLU A 44 -12.35 -9.23 10.83
N LEU A 45 -12.00 -10.45 10.42
CA LEU A 45 -12.79 -11.26 9.48
C LEU A 45 -13.58 -12.37 10.18
N GLY A 46 -13.33 -12.59 11.48
CA GLY A 46 -13.90 -13.74 12.18
C GLY A 46 -13.45 -15.06 11.56
N LEU A 47 -12.20 -15.15 11.10
CA LEU A 47 -11.70 -16.35 10.43
C LEU A 47 -11.86 -17.57 11.33
N SER A 48 -12.28 -18.68 10.73
CA SER A 48 -12.27 -19.97 11.41
C SER A 48 -10.85 -20.34 11.87
N LYS A 49 -10.72 -21.28 12.79
CA LYS A 49 -9.42 -21.80 13.21
C LYS A 49 -8.65 -22.38 12.01
N SER A 50 -9.35 -23.11 11.14
CA SER A 50 -8.77 -23.68 9.91
C SER A 50 -8.26 -22.59 8.96
N SER A 51 -9.07 -21.56 8.71
CA SER A 51 -8.70 -20.43 7.83
C SER A 51 -7.55 -19.59 8.42
N THR A 52 -7.50 -19.44 9.75
CA THR A 52 -6.38 -18.80 10.44
C THR A 52 -5.08 -19.60 10.32
N ASP A 53 -5.15 -20.92 10.51
CA ASP A 53 -3.99 -21.81 10.38
C ASP A 53 -3.51 -21.84 8.92
N ALA A 54 -4.42 -21.86 7.94
CA ALA A 54 -4.11 -21.76 6.51
C ALA A 54 -3.42 -20.42 6.17
N LEU A 55 -3.95 -19.30 6.67
CA LEU A 55 -3.35 -17.98 6.49
C LEU A 55 -1.93 -17.93 7.06
N ASN A 56 -1.74 -18.41 8.28
CA ASN A 56 -0.42 -18.42 8.90
C ASN A 56 0.58 -19.29 8.13
N ASN A 57 0.15 -20.48 7.71
CA ASN A 57 0.95 -21.38 6.90
C ASN A 57 1.36 -20.73 5.58
N SER A 58 0.45 -20.01 4.93
CA SER A 58 0.72 -19.27 3.69
C SER A 58 1.72 -18.13 3.90
N LEU A 59 1.49 -17.30 4.93
CA LEU A 59 2.38 -16.21 5.31
C LEU A 59 3.79 -16.73 5.65
N ASN A 60 3.88 -17.88 6.31
CA ASN A 60 5.16 -18.51 6.60
C ASN A 60 5.82 -19.07 5.33
N ARG A 61 5.09 -19.84 4.52
CA ARG A 61 5.61 -20.46 3.29
C ARG A 61 6.22 -19.42 2.35
N HIS A 62 5.52 -18.31 2.14
CA HIS A 62 5.94 -17.28 1.19
C HIS A 62 6.74 -16.14 1.83
N GLY A 63 6.64 -15.96 3.15
CA GLY A 63 7.14 -14.77 3.85
C GLY A 63 8.32 -15.01 4.79
N LYS A 64 8.63 -16.26 5.14
CA LYS A 64 9.73 -16.61 6.05
C LYS A 64 11.07 -16.02 5.62
N ARG A 65 11.96 -15.79 6.59
CA ARG A 65 13.34 -15.27 6.36
C ARG A 65 13.39 -13.95 5.57
N GLY A 66 12.38 -13.10 5.73
CA GLY A 66 12.35 -11.78 5.08
C GLY A 66 11.75 -11.77 3.67
N LYS A 67 11.32 -12.94 3.15
CA LYS A 67 10.71 -13.07 1.82
C LYS A 67 9.39 -12.33 1.66
N TYR A 68 8.75 -11.90 2.76
CA TYR A 68 7.59 -11.01 2.72
C TYR A 68 7.87 -9.63 2.07
N ARG A 69 9.15 -9.33 1.75
CA ARG A 69 9.59 -8.15 0.99
C ARG A 69 9.81 -8.42 -0.49
N GLU A 70 9.81 -9.68 -0.91
CA GLU A 70 10.00 -10.07 -2.31
C GLU A 70 8.83 -9.58 -3.19
N PRO A 71 9.09 -9.32 -4.48
CA PRO A 71 8.03 -9.01 -5.44
C PRO A 71 6.97 -10.11 -5.47
N GLY A 72 5.69 -9.71 -5.41
CA GLY A 72 4.57 -10.62 -5.54
C GLY A 72 4.31 -11.58 -4.37
N PHE A 73 4.96 -11.39 -3.22
CA PHE A 73 4.67 -12.15 -1.99
C PHE A 73 3.16 -12.24 -1.70
N LEU A 74 2.47 -11.09 -1.68
CA LEU A 74 1.04 -11.04 -1.39
C LEU A 74 0.20 -11.73 -2.48
N TRP A 75 0.64 -11.77 -3.75
CA TRP A 75 -0.09 -12.50 -4.79
C TRP A 75 -0.13 -13.99 -4.48
N LYS A 76 0.99 -14.57 -4.07
CA LYS A 76 1.06 -15.98 -3.68
C LYS A 76 0.17 -16.30 -2.49
N VAL A 77 0.19 -15.43 -1.47
CA VAL A 77 -0.68 -15.56 -0.30
C VAL A 77 -2.15 -15.45 -0.72
N SER A 78 -2.48 -14.51 -1.59
CA SER A 78 -3.86 -14.29 -2.04
C SER A 78 -4.41 -15.46 -2.84
N ALA A 79 -3.56 -16.11 -3.63
CA ALA A 79 -3.92 -17.33 -4.36
C ALA A 79 -4.36 -18.43 -3.39
N GLU A 80 -3.52 -18.74 -2.41
CA GLU A 80 -3.81 -19.77 -1.41
C GLU A 80 -5.06 -19.40 -0.58
N MET A 81 -5.21 -18.12 -0.20
CA MET A 81 -6.39 -17.68 0.55
C MET A 81 -7.68 -17.73 -0.27
N SER A 82 -7.61 -17.55 -1.58
CA SER A 82 -8.79 -17.66 -2.45
C SER A 82 -9.39 -19.07 -2.44
N ASP A 83 -8.56 -20.10 -2.30
CA ASP A 83 -9.00 -21.50 -2.25
C ASP A 83 -9.33 -21.97 -0.81
N GLN A 84 -8.87 -21.27 0.22
CA GLN A 84 -9.01 -21.69 1.63
C GLN A 84 -10.12 -20.96 2.39
N LEU A 85 -10.42 -19.71 2.01
CA LEU A 85 -11.48 -18.92 2.63
C LEU A 85 -12.85 -19.38 2.12
N THR A 86 -13.83 -19.46 3.03
CA THR A 86 -15.23 -19.68 2.63
C THR A 86 -15.81 -18.43 1.98
N ASP A 87 -16.95 -18.57 1.30
CA ASP A 87 -17.63 -17.44 0.65
C ASP A 87 -18.09 -16.40 1.68
N GLU A 88 -18.47 -16.81 2.88
CA GLU A 88 -18.79 -15.89 3.98
C GLU A 88 -17.55 -15.13 4.46
N GLU A 89 -16.42 -15.81 4.62
CA GLU A 89 -15.16 -15.16 5.02
C GLU A 89 -14.66 -14.17 3.94
N LYS A 90 -14.83 -14.51 2.66
CA LYS A 90 -14.57 -13.62 1.53
C LYS A 90 -15.50 -12.41 1.53
N ALA A 91 -16.80 -12.63 1.77
CA ALA A 91 -17.78 -11.55 1.83
C ALA A 91 -17.43 -10.52 2.92
N VAL A 92 -17.08 -10.96 4.12
CA VAL A 92 -16.62 -10.08 5.22
C VAL A 92 -15.32 -9.35 4.85
N LEU A 93 -14.41 -10.01 4.13
CA LEU A 93 -13.17 -9.39 3.66
C LEU A 93 -13.42 -8.27 2.66
N PHE A 94 -14.38 -8.47 1.75
CA PHE A 94 -14.73 -7.57 0.66
C PHE A 94 -15.67 -6.44 1.11
N GLU A 95 -16.57 -6.69 2.06
CA GLU A 95 -17.50 -5.69 2.60
C GLU A 95 -16.77 -4.41 3.05
N LYS A 96 -15.66 -4.55 3.77
CA LYS A 96 -14.85 -3.39 4.21
C LYS A 96 -14.22 -2.60 3.07
N MET A 97 -14.03 -3.21 1.90
CA MET A 97 -13.59 -2.53 0.69
C MET A 97 -14.76 -1.82 0.01
N ASP A 98 -15.92 -2.48 -0.07
CA ASP A 98 -17.13 -1.98 -0.70
C ASP A 98 -17.75 -0.81 0.08
N GLU A 99 -17.86 -0.92 1.41
CA GLU A 99 -18.29 0.17 2.32
C GLU A 99 -17.49 1.46 2.13
N LYS A 100 -16.21 1.31 1.76
CA LYS A 100 -15.26 2.42 1.62
C LYS A 100 -15.07 2.82 0.16
N ASP A 101 -15.82 2.23 -0.76
CA ASP A 101 -15.72 2.44 -2.20
C ASP A 101 -14.26 2.40 -2.64
N ILE A 102 -13.53 1.38 -2.19
CA ILE A 102 -12.11 1.24 -2.49
C ILE A 102 -11.97 0.58 -3.86
N PRO A 103 -11.47 1.29 -4.88
CA PRO A 103 -11.32 0.69 -6.20
C PRO A 103 -10.35 -0.49 -6.11
N VAL A 104 -10.70 -1.63 -6.71
CA VAL A 104 -9.86 -2.84 -6.72
C VAL A 104 -8.51 -2.51 -7.37
N PHE A 105 -8.57 -1.87 -8.54
CA PHE A 105 -7.42 -1.38 -9.29
C PHE A 105 -7.06 0.07 -8.93
N GLY A 106 -5.76 0.31 -8.68
CA GLY A 106 -5.23 1.62 -8.31
C GLY A 106 -5.26 1.92 -6.81
N ASP A 107 -4.64 3.04 -6.41
CA ASP A 107 -4.80 3.58 -5.06
C ASP A 107 -6.02 4.50 -5.09
N GLY A 108 -7.06 4.20 -4.30
CA GLY A 108 -8.24 5.07 -4.19
C GLY A 108 -7.81 6.52 -3.95
N MET A 109 -8.44 7.46 -4.66
CA MET A 109 -8.16 8.89 -4.49
C MET A 109 -8.46 9.28 -3.05
N LYS A 110 -7.45 9.26 -2.17
CA LYS A 110 -7.62 9.67 -0.79
C LYS A 110 -8.25 11.07 -0.79
N LYS A 111 -9.44 11.21 -0.19
CA LYS A 111 -9.85 12.48 0.43
C LYS A 111 -8.65 12.93 1.27
N SER A 112 -8.25 14.19 1.11
CA SER A 112 -7.06 14.78 1.70
C SER A 112 -7.03 14.59 3.21
N GLY A 113 -6.57 13.42 3.67
CA GLY A 113 -6.38 13.14 5.08
C GLY A 113 -5.32 14.10 5.60
N LYS A 114 -5.59 14.71 6.77
CA LYS A 114 -4.62 15.55 7.50
C LYS A 114 -3.26 14.86 7.40
N LYS A 115 -2.31 15.51 6.73
CA LYS A 115 -0.90 15.10 6.67
C LYS A 115 -0.47 14.89 8.13
N GLY A 116 -0.47 13.64 8.59
CA GLY A 116 0.26 13.29 9.79
C GLY A 116 1.67 13.82 9.58
N LYS A 117 2.23 14.48 10.60
CA LYS A 117 3.65 14.88 10.64
C LYS A 117 4.48 13.59 10.54
N LYS A 118 4.59 13.01 9.35
CA LYS A 118 5.52 11.93 9.03
C LYS A 118 6.88 12.52 9.32
N GLY A 119 7.60 11.86 10.23
CA GLY A 119 8.95 12.25 10.64
C GLY A 119 9.75 12.69 9.43
N LYS A 120 10.37 13.86 9.55
CA LYS A 120 11.24 14.45 8.54
C LYS A 120 12.34 13.44 8.20
N LYS A 121 12.14 12.58 7.21
CA LYS A 121 13.24 12.07 6.41
C LYS A 121 13.71 13.26 5.57
N LYS A 122 14.46 14.16 6.22
CA LYS A 122 15.38 15.02 5.49
C LYS A 122 16.32 14.05 4.76
N ASN A 123 16.18 13.99 3.45
CA ASN A 123 17.26 13.92 2.48
C ASN A 123 16.60 13.73 1.10
N SER A 124 16.32 14.88 0.47
CA SER A 124 16.25 14.98 -0.98
C SER A 124 17.47 14.26 -1.58
N GLY A 125 17.32 13.63 -2.74
CA GLY A 125 18.46 12.97 -3.42
C GLY A 125 19.69 13.88 -3.49
N VAL A 126 19.45 15.18 -3.71
CA VAL A 126 20.42 16.28 -3.63
C VAL A 126 21.25 16.26 -2.33
N PHE A 127 20.63 16.24 -1.14
CA PHE A 127 21.37 16.36 0.13
C PHE A 127 22.37 15.21 0.37
N ARG A 128 22.15 14.03 -0.25
CA ARG A 128 23.04 12.87 -0.09
C ARG A 128 24.35 13.03 -0.83
N VAL A 129 24.39 13.82 -1.91
CA VAL A 129 25.58 14.00 -2.74
C VAL A 129 26.36 15.27 -2.41
N LEU A 130 25.80 16.15 -1.56
CA LEU A 130 26.45 17.37 -1.11
C LEU A 130 27.64 17.09 -0.17
N THR A 131 28.66 17.94 -0.25
CA THR A 131 29.72 18.06 0.77
C THR A 131 29.18 18.67 2.06
N ASP A 132 29.94 18.62 3.14
CA ASP A 132 29.49 19.15 4.43
C ASP A 132 29.29 20.67 4.41
N ASP A 133 30.14 21.41 3.68
CA ASP A 133 29.98 22.86 3.48
C ASP A 133 28.75 23.19 2.64
N GLN A 134 28.55 22.46 1.53
CA GLN A 134 27.34 22.60 0.72
C GLN A 134 26.07 22.26 1.50
N LYS A 135 26.11 21.27 2.43
CA LYS A 135 24.97 20.95 3.30
C LYS A 135 24.61 22.10 4.22
N VAL A 136 25.58 22.90 4.69
CA VAL A 136 25.31 24.09 5.51
C VAL A 136 24.58 25.14 4.66
N LEU A 137 25.11 25.46 3.48
CA LEU A 137 24.51 26.41 2.54
C LEU A 137 23.10 25.97 2.12
N TYR A 138 22.94 24.70 1.75
CA TYR A 138 21.64 24.11 1.41
C TYR A 138 20.63 24.25 2.55
N LYS A 139 21.02 23.96 3.81
CA LYS A 139 20.11 24.09 4.97
C LYS A 139 19.68 25.54 5.21
N ALA A 140 20.59 26.50 5.05
CA ALA A 140 20.30 27.92 5.20
C ALA A 140 19.31 28.39 4.13
N MET A 141 19.61 28.12 2.85
CA MET A 141 18.74 28.39 1.71
C MET A 141 17.35 27.75 1.88
N MET A 142 17.27 26.46 2.21
CA MET A 142 16.00 25.77 2.45
C MET A 142 15.17 26.38 3.59
N THR A 143 15.83 27.00 4.58
CA THR A 143 15.16 27.69 5.69
C THR A 143 14.61 29.02 5.24
N ASP A 144 15.38 29.80 4.48
CA ASP A 144 14.92 31.07 3.88
C ASP A 144 13.71 30.85 2.95
N TYR A 145 13.82 29.94 1.98
CA TYR A 145 12.71 29.59 1.09
C TYR A 145 11.47 29.11 1.85
N LYS A 146 11.64 28.36 2.94
CA LYS A 146 10.52 27.92 3.79
C LYS A 146 9.79 29.10 4.42
N GLU A 147 10.51 30.12 4.87
CA GLU A 147 9.89 31.34 5.43
C GLU A 147 9.24 32.18 4.32
N LYS A 148 9.86 32.30 3.13
CA LYS A 148 9.23 32.93 1.95
C LYS A 148 7.91 32.25 1.55
N PHE A 149 7.88 30.92 1.48
CA PHE A 149 6.62 30.17 1.25
C PHE A 149 5.59 30.34 2.35
N LYS A 150 6.02 30.55 3.60
CA LYS A 150 5.12 30.77 4.73
C LYS A 150 4.49 32.17 4.64
N SER A 151 5.28 33.19 4.32
CA SER A 151 4.82 34.56 4.12
C SER A 151 3.73 34.65 3.04
N ILE A 152 3.95 34.04 1.86
CA ILE A 152 2.93 33.99 0.80
C ILE A 152 1.63 33.35 1.31
N ARG A 153 1.72 32.28 2.12
CA ARG A 153 0.52 31.64 2.70
C ARG A 153 -0.18 32.50 3.75
N GLU A 154 0.53 33.36 4.45
CA GLU A 154 -0.03 34.29 5.42
C GLU A 154 -0.76 35.42 4.69
N GLN A 155 -0.15 35.97 3.63
CA GLN A 155 -0.76 36.98 2.76
C GLN A 155 -2.05 36.50 2.07
N VAL A 156 -2.15 35.20 1.77
CA VAL A 156 -3.42 34.64 1.26
C VAL A 156 -4.48 34.54 2.36
N LYS A 157 -4.08 34.30 3.60
CA LYS A 157 -5.01 34.14 4.72
C LYS A 157 -5.56 35.47 5.22
N ASP A 158 -4.73 36.50 5.25
CA ASP A 158 -5.13 37.86 5.63
C ASP A 158 -5.81 38.61 4.48
N GLY A 159 -5.81 38.05 3.26
CA GLY A 159 -6.48 38.61 2.10
C GLY A 159 -5.64 39.65 1.34
N SER A 160 -4.38 39.87 1.74
CA SER A 160 -3.46 40.82 1.09
C SER A 160 -3.15 40.46 -0.36
N ILE A 161 -3.17 39.18 -0.71
CA ILE A 161 -3.04 38.72 -2.10
C ILE A 161 -4.12 37.71 -2.45
N THR A 162 -4.50 37.68 -3.73
CA THR A 162 -5.45 36.68 -4.21
C THR A 162 -4.81 35.29 -4.23
N LYS A 163 -5.65 34.25 -4.31
CA LYS A 163 -5.16 32.87 -4.45
C LYS A 163 -4.38 32.66 -5.74
N ASP A 164 -4.70 33.41 -6.79
CA ASP A 164 -4.04 33.25 -8.09
C ASP A 164 -2.68 33.97 -8.13
N ASP A 165 -2.59 35.16 -7.54
CA ASP A 165 -1.30 35.84 -7.34
C ASP A 165 -0.34 34.99 -6.50
N ALA A 166 -0.86 34.38 -5.43
CA ALA A 166 -0.09 33.48 -4.59
C ALA A 166 0.40 32.24 -5.35
N LYS A 167 -0.39 31.69 -6.29
CA LYS A 167 0.06 30.57 -7.14
C LYS A 167 1.24 31.01 -8.01
N ALA A 168 1.12 32.15 -8.69
CA ALA A 168 2.19 32.68 -9.54
C ALA A 168 3.47 32.92 -8.74
N GLN A 169 3.38 33.58 -7.58
CA GLN A 169 4.51 33.79 -6.68
C GLN A 169 5.12 32.47 -6.16
N MET A 170 4.29 31.48 -5.83
CA MET A 170 4.80 30.16 -5.42
C MET A 170 5.52 29.41 -6.53
N VAL A 171 5.12 29.58 -7.79
CA VAL A 171 5.82 28.99 -8.95
C VAL A 171 7.17 29.66 -9.13
N ALA A 172 7.20 31.00 -9.22
CA ALA A 172 8.44 31.76 -9.36
C ALA A 172 9.43 31.45 -8.22
N LEU A 173 8.94 31.34 -6.98
CA LEU A 173 9.76 31.00 -5.83
C LEU A 173 10.32 29.56 -5.90
N LYS A 174 9.59 28.60 -6.48
CA LYS A 174 10.10 27.24 -6.71
C LYS A 174 11.18 27.22 -7.80
N ASP A 175 11.01 28.01 -8.85
CA ASP A 175 11.98 28.06 -9.94
C ASP A 175 13.29 28.71 -9.49
N ALA A 176 13.22 29.81 -8.72
CA ALA A 176 14.38 30.42 -8.07
C ALA A 176 15.09 29.42 -7.13
N MET A 177 14.32 28.71 -6.30
CA MET A 177 14.85 27.68 -5.42
C MET A 177 15.57 26.58 -6.19
N LYS A 178 15.02 26.14 -7.33
CA LYS A 178 15.64 25.11 -8.17
C LYS A 178 16.94 25.62 -8.79
N ALA A 179 16.98 26.86 -9.25
CA ALA A 179 18.18 27.48 -9.81
C ALA A 179 19.31 27.61 -8.77
N GLU A 180 18.99 28.05 -7.54
CA GLU A 180 20.00 28.12 -6.47
C GLU A 180 20.49 26.74 -6.02
N VAL A 181 19.61 25.74 -5.96
CA VAL A 181 20.02 24.35 -5.72
C VAL A 181 20.96 23.86 -6.82
N ASP A 182 20.67 24.18 -8.09
CA ASP A 182 21.48 23.76 -9.23
C ASP A 182 22.86 24.43 -9.24
N ALA A 183 22.93 25.71 -8.89
CA ALA A 183 24.19 26.46 -8.76
C ALA A 183 25.06 25.98 -7.59
N LEU A 184 24.46 25.36 -6.57
CA LEU A 184 25.19 24.77 -5.44
C LEU A 184 25.91 23.46 -5.83
N LEU A 185 25.45 22.77 -6.88
CA LEU A 185 25.92 21.46 -7.27
C LEU A 185 27.05 21.54 -8.31
N THR A 186 28.06 20.67 -8.17
CA THR A 186 29.04 20.44 -9.23
C THR A 186 28.43 19.57 -10.34
N ASP A 187 29.05 19.57 -11.52
CA ASP A 187 28.60 18.75 -12.65
C ASP A 187 28.65 17.26 -12.32
N GLU A 188 29.63 16.80 -11.55
CA GLU A 188 29.72 15.42 -11.06
C GLU A 188 28.56 15.09 -10.11
N GLN A 189 28.16 16.01 -9.23
CA GLN A 189 27.03 15.82 -8.33
C GLN A 189 25.70 15.78 -9.09
N LYS A 190 25.55 16.60 -10.14
CA LYS A 190 24.40 16.57 -11.04
C LYS A 190 24.31 15.23 -11.78
N ALA A 191 25.44 14.75 -12.32
CA ALA A 191 25.52 13.44 -12.97
C ALA A 191 25.16 12.31 -11.99
N GLN A 192 25.67 12.33 -10.77
CA GLN A 192 25.35 11.33 -9.74
C GLN A 192 23.85 11.35 -9.39
N ILE A 193 23.20 12.51 -9.31
CA ILE A 193 21.76 12.60 -9.04
C ILE A 193 20.93 11.97 -10.16
N GLU A 194 21.29 12.21 -11.42
CA GLU A 194 20.58 11.60 -12.55
C GLU A 194 20.83 10.09 -12.64
N GLN A 195 22.04 9.63 -12.33
CA GLN A 195 22.32 8.19 -12.19
C GLN A 195 21.49 7.56 -11.06
N ASP A 196 21.50 8.16 -9.86
CA ASP A 196 20.68 7.72 -8.71
C ASP A 196 19.19 7.61 -9.06
N LYS A 197 18.70 8.53 -9.90
CA LYS A 197 17.31 8.57 -10.36
C LYS A 197 17.05 7.48 -11.39
N ALA A 198 17.97 7.26 -12.34
CA ALA A 198 17.90 6.17 -13.29
C ALA A 198 17.92 4.80 -12.58
N ASP A 199 18.84 4.59 -11.63
CA ASP A 199 18.96 3.36 -10.86
C ASP A 199 17.72 3.07 -10.01
N ARG A 200 17.15 4.11 -9.38
CA ARG A 200 15.88 3.98 -8.65
C ARG A 200 14.73 3.64 -9.59
N LYS A 201 14.68 4.23 -10.78
CA LYS A 201 13.66 3.92 -11.79
C LYS A 201 13.81 2.49 -12.29
N ALA A 202 15.03 2.04 -12.56
CA ALA A 202 15.34 0.69 -12.99
C ALA A 202 14.96 -0.32 -11.90
N THR A 203 15.37 -0.08 -10.65
CA THR A 203 15.03 -0.93 -9.50
C THR A 203 13.51 -1.01 -9.28
N HIS A 204 12.81 0.12 -9.35
CA HIS A 204 11.35 0.13 -9.25
C HIS A 204 10.70 -0.64 -10.40
N THR A 205 11.20 -0.47 -11.63
CA THR A 205 10.66 -1.13 -12.82
C THR A 205 10.84 -2.64 -12.69
N ALA A 206 12.05 -3.10 -12.37
CA ALA A 206 12.35 -4.50 -12.11
C ALA A 206 11.45 -5.09 -11.01
N TYR A 207 11.28 -4.41 -9.87
CA TYR A 207 10.38 -4.87 -8.81
C TYR A 207 8.93 -5.00 -9.28
N ARG A 208 8.44 -4.00 -10.03
CA ARG A 208 7.07 -4.01 -10.56
C ARG A 208 6.88 -5.16 -11.55
N ASP A 209 7.85 -5.36 -12.45
CA ASP A 209 7.77 -6.36 -13.50
C ASP A 209 7.89 -7.78 -12.90
N SER A 210 8.77 -7.99 -11.91
CA SER A 210 8.80 -9.24 -11.13
C SER A 210 7.49 -9.48 -10.38
N SER A 211 6.90 -8.46 -9.76
CA SER A 211 5.61 -8.62 -9.08
C SER A 211 4.47 -8.91 -10.07
N LYS A 212 4.53 -8.33 -11.28
CA LYS A 212 3.56 -8.60 -12.35
C LYS A 212 3.72 -10.03 -12.88
N ALA A 213 4.95 -10.52 -13.06
CA ALA A 213 5.18 -11.89 -13.49
C ALA A 213 4.57 -12.91 -12.49
N VAL A 214 4.72 -12.65 -11.19
CA VAL A 214 4.05 -13.48 -10.16
C VAL A 214 2.54 -13.36 -10.25
N MET A 215 1.98 -12.16 -10.45
CA MET A 215 0.54 -11.97 -10.64
C MET A 215 0.02 -12.76 -11.83
N VAL A 216 0.66 -12.65 -13.00
CA VAL A 216 0.31 -13.38 -14.24
C VAL A 216 0.32 -14.90 -13.98
N SER A 217 1.37 -15.39 -13.32
CA SER A 217 1.50 -16.81 -12.98
C SER A 217 0.44 -17.29 -11.98
N VAL A 218 0.15 -16.50 -10.94
CA VAL A 218 -0.83 -16.86 -9.90
C VAL A 218 -2.25 -16.86 -10.44
N LEU A 219 -2.59 -15.85 -11.25
CA LEU A 219 -3.90 -15.72 -11.85
C LEU A 219 -4.10 -16.63 -13.07
N LEU A 220 -3.03 -17.33 -13.51
CA LEU A 220 -3.03 -18.15 -14.71
C LEU A 220 -3.55 -17.35 -15.93
N MET A 221 -3.11 -16.10 -16.07
CA MET A 221 -3.60 -15.23 -17.14
C MET A 221 -3.22 -15.79 -18.51
N SER A 222 -4.18 -15.79 -19.44
CA SER A 222 -3.88 -16.07 -20.85
C SER A 222 -3.04 -14.96 -21.47
N GLU A 223 -2.41 -15.25 -22.61
CA GLU A 223 -1.65 -14.24 -23.36
C GLU A 223 -2.53 -13.03 -23.73
N ASP A 224 -3.77 -13.28 -24.18
CA ASP A 224 -4.76 -12.24 -24.49
C ASP A 224 -5.09 -11.39 -23.26
N GLN A 225 -5.29 -12.00 -22.09
CA GLN A 225 -5.52 -11.27 -20.84
C GLN A 225 -4.32 -10.41 -20.45
N VAL A 226 -3.09 -10.90 -20.65
CA VAL A 226 -1.87 -10.14 -20.37
C VAL A 226 -1.75 -8.93 -21.31
N LEU A 227 -2.01 -9.13 -22.61
CA LEU A 227 -1.99 -8.07 -23.60
C LEU A 227 -3.06 -7.00 -23.32
N ALA A 228 -4.29 -7.40 -23.04
CA ALA A 228 -5.38 -6.50 -22.68
C ALA A 228 -5.07 -5.69 -21.41
N TYR A 229 -4.48 -6.34 -20.41
CA TYR A 229 -4.10 -5.70 -19.15
C TYR A 229 -3.03 -4.62 -19.35
N ASP A 230 -2.01 -4.92 -20.16
CA ASP A 230 -0.95 -3.98 -20.47
C ASP A 230 -1.45 -2.81 -21.32
N ALA A 231 -2.28 -3.09 -22.33
CA ALA A 231 -2.91 -2.08 -23.17
C ALA A 231 -3.72 -1.10 -22.31
N ALA A 232 -4.64 -1.60 -21.46
CA ALA A 232 -5.45 -0.76 -20.59
C ALA A 232 -4.60 0.13 -19.67
N LYS A 233 -3.49 -0.38 -19.13
CA LYS A 233 -2.58 0.40 -18.28
C LYS A 233 -1.77 1.43 -19.05
N GLN A 234 -1.31 1.10 -20.26
CA GLN A 234 -0.49 1.99 -21.08
C GLN A 234 -1.35 3.11 -21.66
N GLU A 235 -2.55 2.80 -22.18
CA GLU A 235 -3.54 3.79 -22.63
C GLU A 235 -3.83 4.84 -21.55
N ALA A 236 -4.16 4.38 -20.33
CA ALA A 236 -4.47 5.29 -19.23
C ALA A 236 -3.26 6.11 -18.77
N LYS A 237 -2.04 5.58 -18.90
CA LYS A 237 -0.82 6.32 -18.59
C LYS A 237 -0.56 7.40 -19.63
N ASP A 238 -0.72 7.08 -20.91
CA ASP A 238 -0.46 8.01 -22.00
C ASP A 238 -1.49 9.14 -22.01
N ALA A 239 -2.78 8.82 -21.81
CA ALA A 239 -3.84 9.81 -21.63
C ALA A 239 -3.60 10.70 -20.39
N ALA A 240 -3.15 10.13 -19.26
CA ALA A 240 -2.81 10.92 -18.08
C ALA A 240 -1.63 11.86 -18.34
N SER A 241 -0.62 11.41 -19.08
CA SER A 241 0.51 12.25 -19.49
C SER A 241 0.07 13.46 -20.33
N VAL A 242 -0.87 13.27 -21.27
CA VAL A 242 -1.45 14.37 -22.04
C VAL A 242 -2.15 15.39 -21.14
N LEU A 243 -2.98 14.91 -20.19
CA LEU A 243 -3.67 15.79 -19.24
C LEU A 243 -2.68 16.60 -18.37
N PHE A 244 -1.56 15.99 -17.96
CA PHE A 244 -0.53 16.70 -17.19
C PHE A 244 0.17 17.78 -18.02
N GLU A 245 0.49 17.53 -19.29
CA GLU A 245 1.09 18.55 -20.16
C GLU A 245 0.10 19.69 -20.46
N GLN A 246 -1.17 19.40 -20.73
CA GLN A 246 -2.22 20.42 -20.87
C GLN A 246 -2.32 21.31 -19.63
N SER A 247 -2.32 20.71 -18.43
CA SER A 247 -2.38 21.48 -17.18
C SER A 247 -1.12 22.33 -16.95
N LYS A 248 0.04 21.83 -17.38
CA LYS A 248 1.31 22.56 -17.27
C LYS A 248 1.38 23.75 -18.23
N ASN A 249 0.78 23.62 -19.42
CA ASN A 249 0.68 24.69 -20.41
C ASN A 249 -0.40 25.72 -20.06
N GLY A 250 -1.28 25.40 -19.10
CA GLY A 250 -2.40 26.26 -18.71
C GLY A 250 -3.66 26.05 -19.54
N ASP A 251 -3.69 25.04 -20.41
CA ASP A 251 -4.85 24.70 -21.26
C ASP A 251 -6.05 24.22 -20.43
N ILE A 252 -5.77 23.56 -19.29
CA ILE A 252 -6.79 23.12 -18.33
C ILE A 252 -6.41 23.55 -16.91
N ASP A 253 -7.43 23.92 -16.14
CA ASP A 253 -7.24 24.20 -14.73
C ASP A 253 -7.05 22.90 -13.89
N ARG A 254 -6.73 23.08 -12.62
CA ARG A 254 -6.48 21.96 -11.70
C ARG A 254 -7.72 21.13 -11.38
N GLU A 255 -8.91 21.75 -11.41
CA GLU A 255 -10.16 21.07 -11.10
C GLU A 255 -10.56 20.15 -12.26
N THR A 256 -10.45 20.67 -13.48
CA THR A 256 -10.61 19.96 -14.75
C THR A 256 -9.60 18.82 -14.87
N LEU A 257 -8.33 19.05 -14.55
CA LEU A 257 -7.31 17.98 -14.49
C LEU A 257 -7.74 16.87 -13.51
N ARG A 258 -8.21 17.25 -12.31
CA ARG A 258 -8.62 16.27 -11.29
C ARG A 258 -9.83 15.46 -11.73
N ALA A 259 -10.84 16.11 -12.32
CA ALA A 259 -12.04 15.45 -12.82
C ALA A 259 -11.71 14.49 -13.98
N SER A 260 -10.90 14.95 -14.94
CA SER A 260 -10.48 14.15 -16.10
C SER A 260 -9.65 12.93 -15.68
N LEU A 261 -8.71 13.11 -14.76
CA LEU A 261 -7.95 11.97 -14.20
C LEU A 261 -8.84 11.00 -13.43
N LYS A 262 -9.89 11.48 -12.76
CA LYS A 262 -10.85 10.61 -12.07
C LYS A 262 -11.60 9.75 -13.09
N SER A 263 -12.17 10.35 -14.14
CA SER A 263 -12.88 9.61 -15.20
C SER A 263 -11.96 8.58 -15.85
N LEU A 264 -10.78 9.02 -16.29
CA LEU A 264 -9.79 8.17 -16.95
C LEU A 264 -9.43 6.92 -16.12
N PHE A 265 -9.25 7.09 -14.81
CA PHE A 265 -8.91 5.96 -13.95
C PHE A 265 -10.10 5.11 -13.53
N SER A 266 -11.33 5.65 -13.55
CA SER A 266 -12.55 4.85 -13.46
C SER A 266 -12.73 3.98 -14.70
N GLU A 267 -12.66 4.55 -15.90
CA GLU A 267 -12.76 3.82 -17.18
C GLU A 267 -11.69 2.74 -17.31
N ARG A 268 -10.44 3.05 -16.95
CA ARG A 268 -9.38 2.04 -16.90
C ARG A 268 -9.74 0.90 -15.93
N ASN A 269 -10.30 1.21 -14.77
CA ASN A 269 -10.63 0.19 -13.77
C ASN A 269 -11.74 -0.72 -14.28
N GLU A 270 -12.78 -0.18 -14.92
CA GLU A 270 -13.84 -0.96 -15.57
C GLU A 270 -13.28 -1.88 -16.65
N LYS A 271 -12.40 -1.36 -17.53
CA LYS A 271 -11.67 -2.18 -18.51
C LYS A 271 -10.90 -3.30 -17.84
N LEU A 272 -10.16 -3.00 -16.76
CA LEU A 272 -9.37 -4.00 -16.05
C LEU A 272 -10.24 -5.07 -15.39
N GLU A 273 -11.38 -4.70 -14.80
CA GLU A 273 -12.32 -5.66 -14.19
C GLU A 273 -12.88 -6.63 -15.22
N SER A 274 -13.18 -6.17 -16.44
CA SER A 274 -13.72 -7.01 -17.51
C SER A 274 -12.74 -8.06 -18.09
N ILE A 275 -11.44 -7.97 -17.76
CA ILE A 275 -10.42 -8.91 -18.27
C ILE A 275 -10.45 -10.23 -17.51
N PHE A 276 -10.87 -10.21 -16.25
CA PHE A 276 -10.67 -11.31 -15.32
C PHE A 276 -11.98 -12.06 -15.07
N ASP A 277 -11.88 -13.37 -14.91
CA ASP A 277 -12.99 -14.19 -14.44
C ASP A 277 -13.22 -14.04 -12.92
N ASP A 278 -14.31 -14.61 -12.42
CA ASP A 278 -14.69 -14.50 -11.00
C ASP A 278 -13.61 -15.06 -10.06
N LYS A 279 -12.94 -16.16 -10.43
CA LYS A 279 -11.89 -16.76 -9.60
C LYS A 279 -10.64 -15.87 -9.56
N GLN A 280 -10.25 -15.31 -10.70
CA GLN A 280 -9.17 -14.34 -10.79
C GLN A 280 -9.52 -13.08 -9.99
N MET A 281 -10.76 -12.60 -10.06
CA MET A 281 -11.23 -11.43 -9.33
C MET A 281 -11.22 -11.64 -7.81
N ASP A 282 -11.56 -12.82 -7.32
CA ASP A 282 -11.41 -13.17 -5.90
C ASP A 282 -9.97 -13.00 -5.41
N ILE A 283 -9.00 -13.58 -6.14
CA ILE A 283 -7.57 -13.46 -5.81
C ILE A 283 -7.15 -11.99 -5.80
N ILE A 284 -7.59 -11.19 -6.78
CA ILE A 284 -7.25 -9.76 -6.90
C ILE A 284 -7.83 -8.96 -5.73
N LYS A 285 -9.09 -9.21 -5.35
CA LYS A 285 -9.75 -8.54 -4.20
C LYS A 285 -9.07 -8.91 -2.89
N ILE A 286 -8.73 -10.19 -2.67
CA ILE A 286 -7.95 -10.63 -1.51
C ILE A 286 -6.59 -9.92 -1.48
N HIS A 287 -5.87 -9.89 -2.60
CA HIS A 287 -4.58 -9.19 -2.70
C HIS A 287 -4.69 -7.71 -2.33
N LYS A 288 -5.74 -7.04 -2.79
CA LYS A 288 -6.02 -5.64 -2.45
C LYS A 288 -6.28 -5.49 -0.95
N ALA A 289 -7.12 -6.34 -0.37
CA ALA A 289 -7.46 -6.32 1.04
C ALA A 289 -6.23 -6.53 1.94
N LEU A 290 -5.36 -7.48 1.59
CA LEU A 290 -4.10 -7.74 2.27
C LEU A 290 -3.13 -6.57 2.14
N THR A 291 -3.01 -5.99 0.93
CA THR A 291 -2.15 -4.82 0.67
C THR A 291 -2.53 -3.62 1.53
N LEU A 292 -3.83 -3.33 1.66
CA LEU A 292 -4.33 -2.20 2.46
C LEU A 292 -3.96 -2.37 3.94
N ARG A 293 -4.10 -3.58 4.48
CA ARG A 293 -3.76 -3.90 5.86
C ARG A 293 -2.25 -3.89 6.09
N MET A 294 -1.46 -4.52 5.21
CA MET A 294 -0.01 -4.50 5.34
C MET A 294 0.58 -3.07 5.28
N LYS A 295 -0.01 -2.17 4.46
CA LYS A 295 0.34 -0.73 4.44
C LYS A 295 0.05 -0.04 5.79
N LYS A 296 -1.06 -0.37 6.47
CA LYS A 296 -1.41 0.15 7.81
C LYS A 296 -0.32 -0.20 8.84
N HIS A 297 0.13 -1.46 8.88
CA HIS A 297 1.18 -1.92 9.81
C HIS A 297 2.55 -1.31 9.54
N ARG A 298 2.95 -1.19 8.26
CA ARG A 298 4.22 -0.51 7.91
C ARG A 298 4.25 0.95 8.37
N SER A 299 3.09 1.60 8.48
CA SER A 299 2.98 3.00 8.92
C SER A 299 2.96 3.19 10.44
N SER A 300 2.66 2.15 11.23
CA SER A 300 2.58 2.22 12.69
C SER A 300 3.96 2.14 13.38
N LYS A 301 5.00 1.70 12.67
CA LYS A 301 6.39 1.60 13.15
C LYS A 301 7.04 2.92 13.59
N GLY A 302 6.36 4.06 13.43
CA GLY A 302 6.80 5.36 13.97
C GLY A 302 6.18 5.76 15.31
N LYS A 303 5.28 4.95 15.91
CA LYS A 303 4.50 5.33 17.11
C LYS A 303 4.78 4.52 18.38
N LYS A 304 5.60 3.47 18.34
CA LYS A 304 5.98 2.71 19.55
C LYS A 304 7.37 3.15 20.02
N GLY A 305 7.39 4.13 20.92
CA GLY A 305 8.61 4.58 21.61
C GLY A 305 8.39 5.71 22.61
N GLY A 306 7.14 6.02 22.98
CA GLY A 306 6.83 7.14 23.86
C GLY A 306 5.70 6.84 24.82
N ARG A 307 5.92 5.90 25.75
CA ARG A 307 5.32 5.87 27.09
C ARG A 307 5.77 4.63 27.86
N SER A 308 6.71 4.82 28.78
CA SER A 308 6.54 4.49 30.19
C SER A 308 7.88 4.69 30.90
N LYS A 309 8.02 5.81 31.60
CA LYS A 309 8.69 5.81 32.90
C LYS A 309 7.74 6.56 33.84
N LYS A 310 7.16 5.80 34.77
CA LYS A 310 6.82 6.31 36.10
C LYS A 310 8.11 6.81 36.75
#